data_AF-A0A6J7VFW6-F1
#
_entry.id   AF-A0A6J7VFW6-F1
#
_cell.length_a   1.000
_cell.length_b   1.000
_cell.length_c   1.000
_cell.angle_alpha   90.00
_cell.angle_beta   90.00
_cell.angle_gamma   90.00
#
_symmetry.space_group_name_H-M   'P 1'
#
loop_
_entity.id
_entity.type
_entity.pdbx_description
1 polymer ?
#
loop_
_entity_poly.entity_id
_entity_poly.type
_entity_poly.pdbx_seq_one_letter_code
_entity_poly.pdbx_strand_id
1 'polypeptide(L)'
;MLRKSGVAVDVVGTAEWFVAPGKVNAQNYVIEPDLSNAAPFLAAALVTGGDVTIKDWPSDTTQPGDQLRSIFAKMGGDISFTEVGLRLRGGVSVSGIDIDLHDVGELTPIIAAVAALASTPSYLRGIGHLRLHETDRLTALAHELNALGGDVIEHPTSLEIRPAALHGGTFHTYEDHRLATAGAVLGLIVPEIQVENMETVGKTMPTFPTLWQELVSGS
;
A
#
# COMPACT_ATOMS: atom_id res chain seq x y z
N MET A 1 8.76 -13.93 -15.32
CA MET A 1 7.86 -15.00 -15.82
C MET A 1 8.31 -15.55 -17.19
N LEU A 2 8.56 -14.72 -18.22
CA LEU A 2 9.01 -15.19 -19.54
C LEU A 2 10.20 -16.17 -19.50
N ARG A 3 11.29 -15.80 -18.81
CA ARG A 3 12.46 -16.68 -18.62
C ARG A 3 12.11 -18.01 -17.96
N LYS A 4 11.25 -17.99 -16.93
CA LYS A 4 10.74 -19.20 -16.26
C LYS A 4 9.92 -20.09 -17.22
N SER A 5 9.26 -19.51 -18.23
CA SER A 5 8.56 -20.24 -19.30
C SER A 5 9.48 -20.65 -20.47
N GLY A 6 10.81 -20.56 -20.31
CA GLY A 6 11.79 -20.98 -21.32
C GLY A 6 12.06 -19.97 -22.43
N VAL A 7 11.52 -18.75 -22.34
CA VAL A 7 11.77 -17.68 -23.31
C VAL A 7 13.10 -17.00 -23.00
N ALA A 8 13.99 -16.91 -23.99
CA ALA A 8 15.24 -16.16 -23.86
C ALA A 8 14.95 -14.66 -23.95
N VAL A 9 15.30 -13.95 -22.88
CA VAL A 9 15.13 -12.50 -22.75
C VAL A 9 16.43 -11.90 -22.24
N ASP A 10 17.01 -11.01 -23.02
CA ASP A 10 18.21 -10.25 -22.67
C ASP A 10 17.84 -8.80 -22.35
N VAL A 11 18.44 -8.26 -21.28
CA VAL A 11 18.33 -6.84 -20.93
C VAL A 11 19.58 -6.19 -21.53
N VAL A 12 19.39 -5.40 -22.59
CA VAL A 12 20.48 -4.86 -23.42
C VAL A 12 20.91 -3.48 -22.94
N GLY A 13 20.02 -2.77 -22.24
CA GLY A 13 20.28 -1.47 -21.62
C GLY A 13 19.27 -1.15 -20.52
N THR A 14 19.19 0.12 -20.11
CA THR A 14 18.27 0.57 -19.06
C THR A 14 16.80 0.63 -19.50
N ALA A 15 16.56 0.73 -20.80
CA ALA A 15 15.22 0.79 -21.40
C ALA A 15 15.12 -0.06 -22.68
N GLU A 16 15.98 -1.07 -22.83
CA GLU A 16 16.04 -1.92 -24.02
C GLU A 16 16.10 -3.40 -23.64
N TRP A 17 15.20 -4.17 -24.27
CA TRP A 17 15.08 -5.61 -24.08
C TRP A 17 15.07 -6.32 -25.42
N PHE A 18 15.81 -7.42 -25.53
CA PHE A 18 15.75 -8.33 -26.66
C PHE A 18 15.04 -9.62 -26.24
N VAL A 19 13.99 -9.99 -26.96
CA VAL A 19 13.24 -11.23 -26.74
C VAL A 19 13.40 -12.11 -27.96
N ALA A 20 14.10 -13.24 -27.80
CA ALA A 20 14.31 -14.14 -28.92
C ALA A 20 13.00 -14.85 -29.31
N PRO A 21 12.74 -15.08 -30.61
CA PRO A 21 11.61 -15.91 -31.03
C PRO A 21 11.80 -17.34 -30.53
N GLY A 22 10.76 -17.94 -29.97
CA GLY A 22 10.84 -19.28 -29.41
C GLY A 22 9.51 -19.79 -28.85
N LYS A 23 9.51 -21.06 -28.45
CA LYS A 23 8.34 -21.69 -27.82
C LYS A 23 8.19 -21.19 -26.39
N VAL A 24 6.97 -20.82 -26.01
CA VAL A 24 6.60 -20.60 -24.60
C VAL A 24 6.19 -21.95 -24.01
N ASN A 25 6.94 -22.43 -23.02
CA ASN A 25 6.65 -23.71 -22.38
C ASN A 25 5.48 -23.57 -21.39
N ALA A 26 4.62 -24.59 -21.37
CA ALA A 26 3.61 -24.71 -20.32
C ALA A 26 4.29 -24.87 -18.96
N GLN A 27 3.76 -24.17 -17.95
CA GLN A 27 4.30 -24.18 -16.60
C GLN A 27 3.15 -24.29 -15.60
N ASN A 28 3.39 -25.02 -14.52
CA ASN A 28 2.54 -24.95 -13.33
C ASN A 28 3.03 -23.79 -12.47
N TYR A 29 2.16 -22.84 -12.18
CA TYR A 29 2.46 -21.71 -11.29
C TYR A 29 1.56 -21.77 -10.07
N VAL A 30 2.18 -21.63 -8.90
CA VAL A 30 1.48 -21.21 -7.69
C VAL A 30 1.28 -19.70 -7.81
N ILE A 31 0.04 -19.26 -7.71
CA ILE A 31 -0.28 -17.83 -7.69
C ILE A 31 -0.10 -17.34 -6.26
N GLU A 32 0.85 -16.43 -6.09
CA GLU A 32 1.12 -15.78 -4.81
C GLU A 32 -0.07 -14.89 -4.38
N PRO A 33 -0.26 -14.65 -3.08
CA PRO A 33 -1.15 -13.58 -2.62
C PRO A 33 -0.73 -12.24 -3.22
N ASP A 34 -1.70 -11.34 -3.43
CA ASP A 34 -1.42 -9.98 -3.86
C ASP A 34 -0.86 -9.18 -2.68
N LEU A 35 0.45 -8.92 -2.73
CA LEU A 35 1.16 -8.25 -1.62
C LEU A 35 0.82 -6.77 -1.52
N SER A 36 0.31 -6.16 -2.59
CA SER A 36 -0.15 -4.78 -2.59
C SER A 36 -1.55 -4.64 -2.00
N ASN A 37 -2.42 -5.63 -2.16
CA ASN A 37 -3.71 -5.72 -1.45
C ASN A 37 -3.56 -6.18 0.01
N ALA A 38 -2.42 -6.76 0.39
CA ALA A 38 -2.10 -7.05 1.79
C ALA A 38 -1.77 -5.77 2.61
N ALA A 39 -1.43 -4.67 1.92
CA ALA A 39 -1.02 -3.41 2.52
C ALA A 39 -2.00 -2.84 3.58
N PRO A 40 -3.31 -2.68 3.33
CA PRO A 40 -4.23 -2.15 4.34
C PRO A 40 -4.30 -3.02 5.60
N PHE A 41 -4.20 -4.34 5.48
CA PHE A 41 -4.25 -5.25 6.64
C PHE A 41 -3.00 -5.15 7.51
N LEU A 42 -1.83 -5.07 6.88
CA LEU A 42 -0.57 -4.80 7.59
C LEU A 42 -0.58 -3.40 8.22
N ALA A 43 -1.08 -2.39 7.50
CA ALA A 43 -1.21 -1.04 8.01
C ALA A 43 -2.14 -0.96 9.22
N ALA A 44 -3.23 -1.75 9.25
CA ALA A 44 -4.13 -1.83 10.40
C ALA A 44 -3.39 -2.21 11.68
N ALA A 45 -2.57 -3.27 11.66
CA ALA A 45 -1.74 -3.63 12.82
C ALA A 45 -0.75 -2.53 13.19
N LEU A 46 -0.10 -1.91 12.20
CA LEU A 46 0.89 -0.86 12.43
C LEU A 46 0.28 0.35 13.16
N VAL A 47 -0.86 0.86 12.68
CA VAL A 47 -1.46 2.10 13.21
C VAL A 47 -2.21 1.88 14.52
N THR A 48 -2.71 0.67 14.77
CA THR A 48 -3.46 0.35 16.00
C THR A 48 -2.59 -0.22 17.13
N GLY A 49 -1.32 -0.54 16.86
CA GLY A 49 -0.49 -1.33 17.80
C GLY A 49 -0.90 -2.81 17.87
N GLY A 50 -1.71 -3.28 16.92
CA GLY A 50 -2.23 -4.63 16.83
C GLY A 50 -1.24 -5.63 16.25
N ASP A 51 -1.76 -6.81 15.88
CA ASP A 51 -0.97 -7.94 15.40
C ASP A 51 -1.71 -8.64 14.25
N VAL A 52 -1.13 -8.57 13.06
CA VAL A 52 -1.71 -9.16 11.84
C VAL A 52 -0.70 -10.10 11.20
N THR A 53 -1.19 -11.25 10.76
CA THR A 53 -0.41 -12.18 9.96
C THR A 53 -1.07 -12.40 8.60
N ILE A 54 -0.35 -12.08 7.54
CA ILE A 54 -0.74 -12.38 6.16
C ILE A 54 -0.25 -13.78 5.84
N LYS A 55 -1.19 -14.69 5.63
CA LYS A 55 -0.90 -16.09 5.32
C LYS A 55 -0.21 -16.21 3.96
N ASP A 56 0.61 -17.25 3.83
CA ASP A 56 1.24 -17.66 2.56
C ASP A 56 2.09 -16.56 1.92
N TRP A 57 2.63 -15.63 2.71
CA TRP A 57 3.57 -14.63 2.21
C TRP A 57 4.82 -15.33 1.66
N PRO A 58 5.19 -15.12 0.39
CA PRO A 58 6.28 -15.83 -0.25
C PRO A 58 7.63 -15.41 0.36
N SER A 59 8.52 -16.38 0.59
CA SER A 59 9.89 -16.11 1.07
C SER A 59 10.79 -15.48 0.00
N ASP A 60 10.47 -15.71 -1.27
CA ASP A 60 11.10 -15.09 -2.44
C ASP A 60 10.01 -14.69 -3.44
N THR A 61 9.99 -13.41 -3.82
CA THR A 61 8.97 -12.86 -4.71
C THR A 61 9.53 -11.69 -5.51
N THR A 62 8.94 -11.45 -6.67
CA THR A 62 9.20 -10.25 -7.49
C THR A 62 8.12 -9.18 -7.33
N GLN A 63 7.13 -9.41 -6.46
CA GLN A 63 6.04 -8.46 -6.28
C GLN A 63 6.52 -7.20 -5.54
N PRO A 64 6.18 -6.00 -6.02
CA PRO A 64 6.58 -4.74 -5.39
C PRO A 64 6.04 -4.59 -3.96
N GLY A 65 4.88 -5.18 -3.65
CA GLY A 65 4.30 -5.19 -2.30
C GLY A 65 5.20 -5.81 -1.23
N ASP A 66 6.21 -6.60 -1.60
CA ASP A 66 7.18 -7.13 -0.62
C ASP A 66 7.97 -6.04 0.10
N GLN A 67 8.12 -4.86 -0.52
CA GLN A 67 8.80 -3.72 0.10
C GLN A 67 8.13 -3.24 1.39
N LEU A 68 6.84 -3.52 1.59
CA LEU A 68 6.10 -3.21 2.82
C LEU A 68 6.80 -3.72 4.08
N ARG A 69 7.50 -4.87 4.00
CA ARG A 69 8.30 -5.40 5.12
C ARG A 69 9.33 -4.38 5.61
N SER A 70 10.09 -3.82 4.67
CA SER A 70 11.14 -2.86 5.00
C SER A 70 10.58 -1.47 5.35
N ILE A 71 9.50 -1.07 4.69
CA ILE A 71 8.87 0.24 4.87
C ILE A 71 8.21 0.32 6.24
N PHE A 72 7.32 -0.62 6.56
CA PHE A 72 6.62 -0.63 7.84
C PHE A 72 7.55 -0.93 9.03
N ALA A 73 8.63 -1.68 8.83
CA ALA A 73 9.68 -1.79 9.85
C ALA A 73 10.32 -0.43 10.17
N LYS A 74 10.67 0.37 9.16
CA LYS A 74 11.20 1.74 9.35
C LYS A 74 10.20 2.69 10.00
N MET A 75 8.91 2.46 9.79
CA MET A 75 7.83 3.24 10.40
C MET A 75 7.46 2.77 11.82
N GLY A 76 8.17 1.77 12.37
CA GLY A 76 8.03 1.34 13.77
C GLY A 76 7.31 0.00 13.99
N GLY A 77 7.01 -0.75 12.92
CA GLY A 77 6.46 -2.11 13.02
C GLY A 77 7.53 -3.17 13.31
N ASP A 78 7.17 -4.20 14.07
CA ASP A 78 7.96 -5.43 14.22
C ASP A 78 7.50 -6.44 13.17
N ILE A 79 8.39 -6.76 12.23
CA ILE A 79 8.13 -7.62 11.07
C ILE A 79 8.89 -8.93 11.22
N SER A 80 8.17 -10.04 11.12
CA SER A 80 8.78 -11.38 11.22
C SER A 80 8.08 -12.40 10.32
N PHE A 81 8.84 -13.37 9.81
CA PHE A 81 8.26 -14.56 9.20
C PHE A 81 7.88 -15.56 10.30
N THR A 82 6.69 -16.14 10.16
CA THR A 82 6.16 -17.22 10.99
C THR A 82 5.97 -18.46 10.14
N GLU A 83 5.57 -19.58 10.76
CA GLU A 83 5.25 -20.81 10.02
C GLU A 83 4.09 -20.65 9.04
N VAL A 84 3.20 -19.67 9.28
CA VAL A 84 1.98 -19.47 8.47
C VAL A 84 2.10 -18.34 7.45
N GLY A 85 3.10 -17.46 7.58
CA GLY A 85 3.25 -16.29 6.70
C GLY A 85 3.96 -15.11 7.38
N LEU A 86 3.76 -13.91 6.83
CA LEU A 86 4.39 -12.68 7.32
C LEU A 86 3.54 -12.04 8.41
N ARG A 87 4.15 -11.80 9.57
CA ARG A 87 3.53 -11.12 10.70
C ARG A 87 4.06 -9.70 10.84
N LEU A 88 3.15 -8.77 11.12
CA LEU A 88 3.42 -7.41 11.57
C LEU A 88 2.78 -7.18 12.93
N ARG A 89 3.57 -6.72 13.89
CA ARG A 89 3.11 -6.16 15.16
C ARG A 89 3.35 -4.66 15.18
N GLY A 90 2.32 -3.88 15.51
CA GLY A 90 2.44 -2.44 15.65
C GLY A 90 3.21 -2.06 16.92
N GLY A 91 3.99 -0.98 16.86
CA GLY A 91 4.67 -0.40 18.01
C GLY A 91 3.77 0.56 18.81
N VAL A 92 4.38 1.30 19.75
CA VAL A 92 3.69 2.32 20.57
C VAL A 92 3.25 3.53 19.72
N SER A 93 4.00 3.85 18.66
CA SER A 93 3.72 4.98 17.79
C SER A 93 4.29 4.72 16.39
N VAL A 94 3.62 5.25 15.38
CA VAL A 94 4.11 5.26 14.00
C VAL A 94 5.11 6.41 13.82
N SER A 95 6.25 6.11 13.21
CA SER A 95 7.24 7.11 12.78
C SER A 95 7.03 7.45 11.31
N GLY A 96 7.25 8.72 10.97
CA GLY A 96 7.25 9.16 9.58
C GLY A 96 8.45 8.58 8.81
N ILE A 97 8.41 8.73 7.49
CA ILE A 97 9.42 8.13 6.60
C ILE A 97 9.79 9.07 5.45
N ASP A 98 11.07 9.12 5.11
CA ASP A 98 11.55 9.67 3.84
C ASP A 98 11.90 8.51 2.90
N ILE A 99 11.15 8.36 1.81
CA ILE A 99 11.26 7.22 0.90
C ILE A 99 11.02 7.60 -0.55
N ASP A 100 11.79 6.99 -1.45
CA ASP A 100 11.52 6.96 -2.88
C ASP A 100 10.62 5.76 -3.20
N LEU A 101 9.43 6.02 -3.73
CA LEU A 101 8.44 5.02 -4.10
C LEU A 101 8.35 4.85 -5.63
N HIS A 102 9.34 5.30 -6.40
CA HIS A 102 9.33 5.19 -7.87
C HIS A 102 8.98 3.78 -8.36
N ASP A 103 9.61 2.75 -7.80
CA ASP A 103 9.42 1.35 -8.21
C ASP A 103 8.18 0.69 -7.61
N VAL A 104 7.53 1.33 -6.62
CA VAL A 104 6.42 0.76 -5.83
C VAL A 104 5.28 1.76 -5.64
N GLY A 105 5.07 2.64 -6.64
CA GLY A 105 4.18 3.79 -6.53
C GLY A 105 2.74 3.41 -6.16
N GLU A 106 2.30 2.21 -6.48
CA GLU A 106 0.98 1.71 -6.10
C GLU A 106 0.76 1.57 -4.58
N LEU A 107 1.82 1.49 -3.76
CA LEU A 107 1.72 1.44 -2.30
C LEU A 107 1.47 2.82 -1.67
N THR A 108 1.62 3.90 -2.44
CA THR A 108 1.56 5.28 -1.96
C THR A 108 0.29 5.61 -1.18
N PRO A 109 -0.94 5.23 -1.59
CA PRO A 109 -2.14 5.57 -0.83
C PRO A 109 -2.14 5.04 0.61
N ILE A 110 -1.71 3.78 0.81
CA ILE A 110 -1.62 3.20 2.16
C ILE A 110 -0.48 3.85 2.95
N ILE A 111 0.69 4.06 2.34
CA ILE A 111 1.82 4.70 3.02
C ILE A 111 1.47 6.14 3.42
N ALA A 112 0.74 6.87 2.59
CA ALA A 112 0.26 8.23 2.89
C ALA A 112 -0.74 8.23 4.06
N ALA A 113 -1.68 7.29 4.10
CA ALA A 113 -2.60 7.15 5.24
C ALA A 113 -1.85 6.85 6.55
N VAL A 114 -0.89 5.93 6.52
CA VAL A 114 -0.03 5.64 7.68
C VAL A 114 0.82 6.86 8.08
N ALA A 115 1.38 7.57 7.11
CA ALA A 115 2.18 8.78 7.34
C ALA A 115 1.37 9.93 7.94
N ALA A 116 0.10 10.08 7.57
CA ALA A 116 -0.80 11.08 8.15
C ALA A 116 -1.10 10.81 9.64
N LEU A 117 -0.93 9.56 10.08
CA LEU A 117 -1.08 9.13 11.48
C LEU A 117 0.26 9.08 12.23
N ALA A 118 1.37 9.46 11.58
CA ALA A 118 2.71 9.36 12.15
C ALA A 118 3.04 10.54 13.08
N SER A 119 3.90 10.27 14.05
CA SER A 119 4.38 11.26 15.04
C SER A 119 5.47 12.19 14.51
N THR A 120 6.06 11.90 13.35
CA THR A 120 7.10 12.72 12.70
C THR A 120 6.78 12.93 11.23
N PRO A 121 7.34 13.97 10.57
CA PRO A 121 7.11 14.22 9.15
C PRO A 121 7.52 13.06 8.25
N SER A 122 6.86 12.95 7.10
CA SER A 122 7.15 12.01 6.03
C SER A 122 7.32 12.73 4.68
N TYR A 123 8.12 12.14 3.80
CA TYR A 123 8.40 12.64 2.47
C TYR A 123 8.35 11.46 1.48
N LEU A 124 7.29 11.41 0.67
CA LEU A 124 7.05 10.33 -0.31
C LEU A 124 7.47 10.82 -1.70
N ARG A 125 8.58 10.31 -2.24
CA ARG A 125 9.24 10.78 -3.47
C ARG A 125 9.08 9.81 -4.64
N GLY A 126 9.41 10.27 -5.86
CA GLY A 126 9.47 9.42 -7.06
C GLY A 126 8.10 9.09 -7.67
N ILE A 127 7.03 9.69 -7.17
CA ILE A 127 5.64 9.30 -7.42
C ILE A 127 4.90 10.20 -8.41
N GLY A 128 5.60 11.04 -9.17
CA GLY A 128 4.96 11.95 -10.14
C GLY A 128 4.15 11.23 -11.22
N HIS A 129 4.48 9.98 -11.55
CA HIS A 129 3.74 9.17 -12.51
C HIS A 129 2.34 8.79 -12.01
N LEU A 130 2.09 8.80 -10.69
CA LEU A 130 0.78 8.46 -10.11
C LEU A 130 -0.31 9.49 -10.41
N ARG A 131 0.03 10.63 -10.99
CA ARG A 131 -0.94 11.61 -11.51
C ARG A 131 -1.75 11.08 -12.69
N LEU A 132 -1.20 10.08 -13.40
CA LEU A 132 -1.77 9.50 -14.61
C LEU A 132 -2.43 8.13 -14.36
N HIS A 133 -2.65 7.77 -13.10
CA HIS A 133 -3.28 6.50 -12.72
C HIS A 133 -4.82 6.62 -12.80
N GLU A 134 -5.56 5.75 -12.10
CA GLU A 134 -7.03 5.79 -12.06
C GLU A 134 -7.60 7.18 -11.76
N THR A 135 -6.90 7.93 -10.91
CA THR A 135 -7.10 9.34 -10.64
C THR A 135 -5.72 10.00 -10.50
N ASP A 136 -5.67 11.34 -10.40
CA ASP A 136 -4.46 12.00 -9.91
C ASP A 136 -4.33 11.72 -8.40
N ARG A 137 -3.62 10.64 -8.07
CA ARG A 137 -3.50 10.15 -6.69
C ARG A 137 -2.79 11.14 -5.78
N LEU A 138 -1.88 11.97 -6.29
CA LEU A 138 -1.18 12.97 -5.46
C LEU A 138 -2.17 14.05 -5.04
N THR A 139 -2.90 14.60 -6.02
CA THR A 139 -3.92 15.62 -5.79
C THR A 139 -5.02 15.08 -4.88
N ALA A 140 -5.52 13.87 -5.14
CA ALA A 140 -6.57 13.25 -4.33
C ALA A 140 -6.12 13.01 -2.89
N LEU A 141 -4.93 12.44 -2.66
CA LEU A 141 -4.43 12.22 -1.30
C LEU A 141 -4.21 13.53 -0.55
N ALA A 142 -3.60 14.54 -1.19
CA ALA A 142 -3.38 15.83 -0.56
C ALA A 142 -4.71 16.52 -0.22
N HIS A 143 -5.69 16.50 -1.13
CA HIS A 143 -7.01 17.08 -0.91
C HIS A 143 -7.74 16.37 0.24
N GLU A 144 -7.90 15.05 0.18
CA GLU A 144 -8.70 14.31 1.16
C GLU A 144 -8.07 14.33 2.56
N LEU A 145 -6.73 14.20 2.67
CA LEU A 145 -6.07 14.30 3.96
C LEU A 145 -6.18 15.70 4.58
N ASN A 146 -6.03 16.76 3.78
CA ASN A 146 -6.20 18.14 4.25
C ASN A 146 -7.66 18.47 4.60
N ALA A 147 -8.64 17.91 3.88
CA ALA A 147 -10.06 18.05 4.19
C ALA A 147 -10.45 17.43 5.54
N LEU A 148 -9.68 16.43 6.00
CA LEU A 148 -9.78 15.84 7.33
C LEU A 148 -8.91 16.55 8.39
N GLY A 149 -8.35 17.73 8.09
CA GLY A 149 -7.54 18.51 9.03
C GLY A 149 -6.04 18.19 9.01
N GLY A 150 -5.58 17.41 8.02
CA GLY A 150 -4.16 17.09 7.82
C GLY A 150 -3.31 18.28 7.38
N ASP A 151 -1.98 18.06 7.36
CA ASP A 151 -0.99 18.98 6.80
C ASP A 151 -0.18 18.24 5.73
N VAL A 152 -0.71 18.27 4.51
CA VAL A 152 -0.10 17.66 3.32
C VAL A 152 0.23 18.73 2.30
N ILE A 153 1.51 18.82 1.95
CA ILE A 153 2.00 19.67 0.87
C ILE A 153 2.26 18.79 -0.34
N GLU A 154 1.52 19.07 -1.41
CA GLU A 154 1.69 18.43 -2.69
C GLU A 154 2.81 19.10 -3.50
N HIS A 155 3.71 18.27 -4.05
CA HIS A 155 4.72 18.69 -5.01
C HIS A 155 4.51 17.97 -6.35
N PRO A 156 5.16 18.42 -7.44
CA PRO A 156 4.99 17.79 -8.75
C PRO A 156 5.22 16.28 -8.77
N THR A 157 6.18 15.78 -7.97
CA THR A 157 6.58 14.37 -7.94
C THR A 157 6.65 13.76 -6.54
N SER A 158 6.08 14.42 -5.54
CA SER A 158 6.17 13.98 -4.15
C SER A 158 5.04 14.52 -3.27
N LEU A 159 4.86 13.91 -2.10
CA LEU A 159 4.02 14.42 -1.01
C LEU A 159 4.88 14.63 0.23
N GLU A 160 4.80 15.81 0.83
CA GLU A 160 5.27 16.07 2.19
C GLU A 160 4.07 15.98 3.13
N ILE A 161 4.16 15.15 4.17
CA ILE A 161 3.07 14.92 5.13
C ILE A 161 3.61 15.22 6.52
N ARG A 162 3.04 16.22 7.20
CA ARG A 162 3.45 16.63 8.55
C ARG A 162 2.42 16.15 9.58
N PRO A 163 2.85 15.87 10.82
CA PRO A 163 1.93 15.50 11.88
C PRO A 163 0.90 16.62 12.13
N ALA A 164 -0.37 16.27 12.03
CA ALA A 164 -1.50 17.14 12.29
C ALA A 164 -2.65 16.35 12.93
N ALA A 165 -3.50 17.03 13.70
CA ALA A 165 -4.66 16.39 14.30
C ALA A 165 -5.78 16.26 13.27
N LEU A 166 -6.08 15.02 12.86
CA LEU A 166 -7.18 14.73 11.96
C LEU A 166 -8.54 14.76 12.69
N HIS A 167 -9.60 15.00 11.94
CA HIS A 167 -10.99 14.92 12.39
C HIS A 167 -11.84 14.06 11.44
N GLY A 168 -13.03 13.67 11.91
CA GLY A 168 -14.00 12.93 11.10
C GLY A 168 -14.51 13.72 9.89
N GLY A 169 -15.05 13.01 8.91
CA GLY A 169 -15.48 13.57 7.64
C GLY A 169 -15.60 12.52 6.54
N THR A 170 -16.05 12.93 5.37
CA THR A 170 -16.12 12.05 4.20
C THR A 170 -14.76 11.98 3.50
N PHE A 171 -14.28 10.77 3.25
CA PHE A 171 -13.10 10.49 2.41
C PHE A 171 -13.56 9.96 1.05
N HIS A 172 -13.40 10.77 0.02
CA HIS A 172 -13.79 10.48 -1.36
C HIS A 172 -12.72 9.61 -2.03
N THR A 173 -13.18 8.63 -2.81
CA THR A 173 -12.28 7.58 -3.35
C THR A 173 -11.97 7.76 -4.82
N TYR A 174 -12.70 8.62 -5.53
CA TYR A 174 -12.48 8.88 -6.97
C TYR A 174 -12.49 7.58 -7.80
N GLU A 175 -13.33 6.62 -7.42
CA GLU A 175 -13.39 5.27 -8.00
C GLU A 175 -12.07 4.47 -7.89
N ASP A 176 -11.13 4.89 -7.05
CA ASP A 176 -9.85 4.22 -6.83
C ASP A 176 -9.87 3.32 -5.59
N HIS A 177 -9.80 2.01 -5.82
CA HIS A 177 -9.67 0.97 -4.78
C HIS A 177 -8.56 1.23 -3.76
N ARG A 178 -7.46 1.87 -4.17
CA ARG A 178 -6.34 2.15 -3.26
C ARG A 178 -6.63 3.35 -2.35
N LEU A 179 -7.39 4.33 -2.82
CA LEU A 179 -7.87 5.42 -1.98
C LEU A 179 -8.94 4.93 -1.00
N ALA A 180 -9.84 4.05 -1.44
CA ALA A 180 -10.84 3.44 -0.57
C ALA A 180 -10.21 2.69 0.62
N THR A 181 -9.20 1.86 0.35
CA THR A 181 -8.48 1.12 1.39
C THR A 181 -7.63 2.04 2.29
N ALA A 182 -7.10 3.15 1.76
CA ALA A 182 -6.42 4.17 2.55
C ALA A 182 -7.38 4.87 3.54
N GLY A 183 -8.57 5.26 3.08
CA GLY A 183 -9.61 5.81 3.94
C GLY A 183 -10.04 4.84 5.04
N ALA A 184 -10.13 3.54 4.73
CA ALA A 184 -10.47 2.50 5.70
C ALA A 184 -9.42 2.40 6.83
N VAL A 185 -8.14 2.52 6.51
CA VAL A 185 -7.04 2.55 7.49
C VAL A 185 -7.14 3.78 8.39
N LEU A 186 -7.40 4.97 7.83
CA LEU A 186 -7.56 6.20 8.61
C LEU A 186 -8.70 6.07 9.63
N GLY A 187 -9.83 5.47 9.22
CA GLY A 187 -11.00 5.26 10.06
C GLY A 187 -10.79 4.31 11.25
N LEU A 188 -9.66 3.60 11.32
CA LEU A 188 -9.29 2.82 12.51
C LEU A 188 -8.86 3.70 13.69
N ILE A 189 -8.31 4.89 13.40
CA ILE A 189 -7.71 5.79 14.40
C ILE A 189 -8.54 7.07 14.55
N VAL A 190 -9.07 7.59 13.45
CA VAL A 190 -9.84 8.83 13.43
C VAL A 190 -11.33 8.50 13.46
N PRO A 191 -12.06 8.84 14.53
CA PRO A 191 -13.49 8.59 14.60
C PRO A 191 -14.26 9.31 13.49
N GLU A 192 -15.40 8.75 13.09
CA GLU A 192 -16.37 9.39 12.19
C GLU A 192 -15.87 9.65 10.76
N ILE A 193 -14.82 8.95 10.31
CA ILE A 193 -14.48 8.89 8.88
C ILE A 193 -15.51 8.03 8.14
N GLN A 194 -16.07 8.58 7.07
CA GLN A 194 -16.95 7.86 6.14
C GLN A 194 -16.27 7.74 4.78
N VAL A 195 -15.96 6.52 4.35
CA VAL A 195 -15.32 6.28 3.05
C VAL A 195 -16.39 6.11 1.98
N GLU A 196 -16.33 6.94 0.94
CA GLU A 196 -17.26 6.88 -0.17
C GLU A 196 -16.98 5.69 -1.11
N ASN A 197 -18.02 5.05 -1.65
CA ASN A 197 -17.90 4.05 -2.73
C ASN A 197 -16.91 2.90 -2.43
N MET A 198 -16.95 2.35 -1.21
CA MET A 198 -16.10 1.22 -0.79
C MET A 198 -16.16 0.01 -1.75
N GLU A 199 -17.27 -0.14 -2.47
CA GLU A 199 -17.49 -1.16 -3.49
C GLU A 199 -16.45 -1.12 -4.63
N THR A 200 -15.78 0.02 -4.86
CA THR A 200 -14.73 0.12 -5.88
C THR A 200 -13.52 -0.78 -5.58
N VAL A 201 -13.32 -1.17 -4.32
CA VAL A 201 -12.28 -2.16 -3.95
C VAL A 201 -12.51 -3.50 -4.65
N GLY A 202 -13.75 -3.81 -5.05
CA GLY A 202 -14.08 -5.00 -5.82
C GLY A 202 -13.36 -5.13 -7.16
N LYS A 203 -12.72 -4.07 -7.66
CA LYS A 203 -11.82 -4.12 -8.83
C LYS A 203 -10.67 -5.13 -8.63
N THR A 204 -10.13 -5.22 -7.42
CA THR A 204 -8.98 -6.10 -7.10
C THR A 204 -9.28 -7.10 -5.98
N MET A 205 -10.18 -6.77 -5.06
CA MET A 205 -10.51 -7.60 -3.91
C MET A 205 -12.00 -7.44 -3.53
N PRO A 206 -12.92 -8.16 -4.21
CA PRO A 206 -14.36 -8.14 -3.91
C PRO A 206 -14.71 -8.48 -2.46
N THR A 207 -13.89 -9.29 -1.82
CA THR A 207 -14.07 -9.73 -0.43
C THR A 207 -13.54 -8.73 0.61
N PHE A 208 -13.00 -7.57 0.19
CA PHE A 208 -12.37 -6.62 1.10
C PHE A 208 -13.29 -6.17 2.24
N PRO A 209 -14.54 -5.73 2.01
CA PRO A 209 -15.38 -5.26 3.11
C PRO A 209 -15.61 -6.33 4.19
N THR A 210 -15.79 -7.58 3.77
CA THR A 210 -15.96 -8.72 4.69
C THR A 210 -14.68 -8.99 5.48
N LEU A 211 -13.54 -9.15 4.79
CA LEU A 211 -12.25 -9.42 5.44
C LEU A 211 -11.82 -8.27 6.37
N TRP A 212 -12.08 -7.04 5.97
CA TRP A 212 -11.79 -5.85 6.78
C TRP A 212 -12.66 -5.82 8.04
N GLN A 213 -13.95 -6.14 7.91
CA GLN A 213 -14.84 -6.20 9.05
C GLN A 213 -14.42 -7.31 10.04
N GLU A 214 -14.16 -8.53 9.55
CA GLU A 214 -13.65 -9.65 10.36
C GLU A 214 -12.36 -9.28 11.12
N LEU A 215 -11.42 -8.63 10.43
CA LEU A 215 -10.19 -8.13 11.04
C LEU A 215 -10.47 -7.18 12.21
N VAL A 216 -11.34 -6.18 12.00
CA VAL A 216 -11.60 -5.12 12.98
C VAL A 216 -12.46 -5.62 14.15
N SER A 217 -13.39 -6.55 13.92
CA SER A 217 -14.18 -7.15 15.00
C SER A 217 -13.44 -8.25 15.77
N GLY A 218 -12.29 -8.72 15.26
CA GLY A 218 -11.54 -9.83 15.85
C GLY A 218 -12.30 -11.16 15.80
N SER A 219 -13.14 -11.34 14.78
CA SER A 219 -14.06 -12.49 14.61
C SER A 219 -13.67 -13.36 13.44
#